data_AF-A0A3D2FXN0-F1
#
_entry.id   AF-A0A3D2FXN0-F1
#
_cell.length_a   1.000
_cell.length_b   1.000
_cell.length_c   1.000
_cell.angle_alpha   90.00
_cell.angle_beta   90.00
_cell.angle_gamma   90.00
#
_symmetry.space_group_name_H-M   'P 1'
#
loop_
_entity.id
_entity.type
_entity.pdbx_description
1 polymer ?
#
loop_
_entity_poly.entity_id
_entity_poly.type
_entity_poly.pdbx_seq_one_letter_code
_entity_poly.pdbx_strand_id
1 'polypeptide(L)' 'TVWWEGLDKNPPTDALNWKGEPWDPASGVPGAHPNSRFTSPAVNCPCISSEFENPQGVPISAIVFGGRRA' A
#
# COMPACT_ATOMS: atom_id res chain seq x y z
N THR A 1 14.15 5.53 6.00
CA THR A 1 13.07 4.50 5.95
C THR A 1 12.03 4.95 4.93
N VAL A 2 11.15 4.06 4.45
CA VAL A 2 10.07 4.46 3.53
C VAL A 2 8.92 5.10 4.30
N TRP A 3 8.22 6.04 3.69
CA TRP A 3 7.04 6.71 4.27
C TRP A 3 6.06 7.10 3.17
N TRP A 4 4.76 7.18 3.50
CA TRP A 4 3.69 7.65 2.62
C TRP A 4 2.55 8.26 3.46
N GLU A 5 1.67 9.02 2.81
CA GLU A 5 0.52 9.64 3.45
C GLU A 5 -0.39 8.62 4.13
N GLY A 6 -0.68 8.84 5.42
CA GLY A 6 -1.55 7.97 6.20
C GLY A 6 -0.88 6.72 6.77
N LEU A 7 0.45 6.58 6.65
CA LEU A 7 1.21 5.51 7.31
C LEU A 7 1.07 5.59 8.84
N ASP A 8 1.37 6.75 9.42
CA ASP A 8 1.25 7.04 10.84
C ASP A 8 1.11 8.54 11.10
N LYS A 9 1.21 8.97 12.37
CA LYS A 9 1.16 10.38 12.79
C LYS A 9 2.54 11.03 12.92
N ASN A 10 3.61 10.37 12.47
CA ASN A 10 4.99 10.78 12.69
C ASN A 10 5.71 10.87 11.32
N PRO A 11 5.37 11.89 10.50
CA PRO A 11 6.08 12.09 9.24
C PRO A 11 7.58 12.31 9.50
N PRO A 12 8.46 11.81 8.61
CA PRO A 12 9.91 11.95 8.78
C PRO A 12 10.36 13.41 8.61
N THR A 13 11.43 13.77 9.31
CA THR A 13 12.21 14.99 9.03
C THR A 13 13.31 14.66 8.03
N ASP A 14 13.80 15.67 7.29
CA ASP A 14 14.90 15.55 6.33
C ASP A 14 14.69 14.44 5.28
N ALA A 15 13.46 14.33 4.78
CA ALA A 15 13.07 13.32 3.81
C ALA A 15 13.16 13.85 2.37
N LEU A 16 13.20 12.92 1.42
CA LEU A 16 13.04 13.21 0.01
C LEU A 16 11.64 12.77 -0.44
N ASN A 17 10.97 13.57 -1.27
CA ASN A 17 9.74 13.15 -1.91
C ASN A 17 10.00 12.09 -2.99
N TRP A 18 8.93 11.57 -3.58
CA TRP A 18 8.97 10.57 -4.65
C TRP A 18 9.68 11.04 -5.94
N LYS A 19 9.98 12.34 -6.09
CA LYS A 19 10.77 12.90 -7.19
C LYS A 19 12.26 13.03 -6.85
N GLY A 20 12.65 12.77 -5.60
CA GLY A 20 14.02 12.92 -5.11
C GLY A 20 14.36 14.32 -4.61
N GLU A 21 13.36 15.18 -4.36
CA GLU A 21 13.55 16.55 -3.87
C GLU A 21 13.40 16.61 -2.35
N PRO A 22 14.08 17.53 -1.63
CA PRO A 22 13.82 17.76 -0.21
C PRO A 22 12.33 17.99 0.08
N TRP A 23 11.81 17.30 1.08
CA TRP A 23 10.39 17.31 1.39
C TRP A 23 10.13 17.58 2.87
N ASP A 24 9.16 18.46 3.11
CA ASP A 24 8.64 18.81 4.42
C ASP A 24 7.14 18.45 4.48
N PRO A 25 6.67 17.69 5.47
CA PRO A 25 5.24 17.41 5.66
C PRO A 25 4.36 18.66 5.78
N ALA A 26 4.90 19.81 6.20
CA ALA A 26 4.17 21.07 6.28
C ALA A 26 3.97 21.75 4.91
N SER A 27 4.65 21.29 3.84
CA SER A 27 4.60 21.91 2.52
C SER A 27 3.23 21.82 1.81
N GLY A 28 2.34 20.95 2.29
CA GLY A 28 1.05 20.67 1.66
C GLY A 28 1.15 19.86 0.36
N VAL A 29 2.36 19.47 -0.06
CA VAL A 29 2.61 18.60 -1.21
C VAL A 29 2.83 17.16 -0.74
N PRO A 30 2.25 16.14 -1.40
CA PRO A 30 2.51 14.75 -1.05
C PRO A 30 3.99 14.35 -1.15
N GLY A 31 4.48 13.68 -0.12
CA GLY A 31 5.81 13.07 -0.07
C GLY A 31 5.87 11.80 -0.92
N ALA A 32 4.82 10.98 -0.94
CA ALA A 32 4.69 9.85 -1.85
C ALA A 32 3.82 10.19 -3.07
N HIS A 33 4.03 9.50 -4.19
CA HIS A 33 3.12 9.62 -5.33
C HIS A 33 1.73 9.07 -4.90
N PRO A 34 0.59 9.71 -5.24
CA PRO A 34 -0.73 9.25 -4.79
C PRO A 34 -1.11 7.81 -5.19
N ASN A 35 -0.42 7.25 -6.17
CA ASN A 35 -0.56 5.86 -6.63
C ASN A 35 0.74 5.04 -6.46
N SER A 36 1.65 5.45 -5.56
CA SER A 36 2.85 4.67 -5.21
C SER A 36 2.47 3.29 -4.70
N ARG A 37 3.33 2.30 -4.93
CA ARG A 37 3.07 0.88 -4.63
C ARG A 37 4.19 0.28 -3.81
N PHE A 38 3.87 -0.79 -3.10
CA PHE A 38 4.85 -1.73 -2.57
C PHE A 38 4.78 -3.03 -3.37
N THR A 39 5.89 -3.75 -3.41
CA THR A 39 5.97 -5.12 -3.93
C THR A 39 6.60 -5.99 -2.86
N SER A 40 5.90 -7.04 -2.43
CA SER A 40 6.37 -7.98 -1.43
C SER A 40 5.93 -9.40 -1.80
N PRO A 41 6.72 -10.44 -1.51
CA PRO A 41 6.30 -11.83 -1.70
C PRO A 41 5.00 -12.13 -0.95
N ALA A 42 4.04 -12.77 -1.62
CA ALA A 42 2.77 -13.18 -1.00
C ALA A 42 2.98 -14.07 0.23
N VAL A 43 4.00 -14.93 0.20
CA VAL A 43 4.36 -15.89 1.27
C VAL A 43 4.62 -15.22 2.62
N ASN A 44 4.94 -13.92 2.63
CA ASN A 44 5.21 -13.16 3.85
C ASN A 44 3.93 -12.64 4.52
N CYS A 45 2.75 -12.84 3.91
CA CYS A 45 1.49 -12.45 4.52
C CYS A 45 1.15 -13.41 5.68
N PRO A 46 1.00 -12.94 6.94
CA PRO A 46 0.79 -13.81 8.10
C PRO A 46 -0.56 -14.54 8.09
N CYS A 47 -1.47 -14.12 7.22
CA CYS A 47 -2.78 -14.74 7.01
C CYS A 47 -2.97 -15.27 5.59
N ILE A 48 -1.87 -15.61 4.88
CA ILE A 48 -1.97 -16.30 3.59
C ILE A 48 -2.72 -17.64 3.76
N SER A 49 -3.61 -17.94 2.83
CA SER A 49 -4.32 -19.22 2.81
C SER A 49 -3.34 -20.36 2.52
N SER A 50 -3.52 -21.51 3.18
CA SER A 50 -2.81 -22.74 2.82
C SER A 50 -3.07 -23.19 1.38
N GLU A 51 -4.20 -22.78 0.79
CA GLU A 51 -4.62 -23.11 -0.57
C GLU A 51 -4.10 -22.12 -1.63
N PHE A 52 -3.30 -21.11 -1.27
CA PHE A 52 -2.89 -20.04 -2.18
C PHE A 52 -2.21 -20.55 -3.47
N GLU A 53 -1.42 -21.63 -3.37
CA GLU A 53 -0.72 -22.24 -4.51
C GLU A 53 -1.40 -23.53 -5.01
N ASN A 54 -2.63 -23.83 -4.58
CA ASN A 54 -3.34 -25.03 -5.02
C ASN A 54 -3.59 -24.98 -6.54
N PRO A 55 -3.05 -25.92 -7.34
CA PRO A 55 -3.19 -25.88 -8.80
C PRO A 55 -4.62 -26.11 -9.30
N GLN A 56 -5.50 -26.64 -8.45
CA GLN A 56 -6.94 -26.79 -8.77
C GLN A 56 -7.76 -25.56 -8.37
N GLY A 57 -7.13 -24.57 -7.73
CA GLY A 57 -7.78 -23.37 -7.23
C GLY A 57 -8.69 -23.63 -6.02
N VAL A 58 -9.60 -22.69 -5.77
CA VAL A 58 -10.59 -22.75 -4.68
C VAL A 58 -12.00 -22.55 -5.23
N PRO A 59 -13.03 -23.20 -4.65
CA PRO A 59 -14.41 -22.98 -5.07
C PRO A 59 -14.88 -21.56 -4.71
N ILE A 60 -15.49 -20.86 -5.68
CA ILE A 60 -16.05 -19.52 -5.48
C ILE A 60 -17.53 -19.62 -5.09
N SER A 61 -17.90 -19.13 -3.91
CA SER A 61 -19.29 -19.19 -3.41
C SER A 61 -20.13 -17.95 -3.73
N ALA A 62 -19.49 -16.79 -3.91
CA ALA A 62 -20.17 -15.53 -4.22
C ALA A 62 -19.25 -14.58 -5.00
N ILE A 63 -19.86 -13.69 -5.79
CA ILE A 63 -19.19 -12.57 -6.48
C ILE A 63 -19.82 -11.27 -5.97
N VAL A 64 -19.00 -10.35 -5.48
CA VAL A 64 -19.46 -9.06 -4.91
C VAL A 64 -19.10 -7.93 -5.86
N PHE A 65 -20.10 -7.11 -6.22
CA PHE A 65 -19.90 -5.87 -6.98
C PHE A 65 -20.02 -4.64 -6.07
N GLY A 66 -19.19 -3.62 -6.28
CA GLY A 66 -19.25 -2.39 -5.49
C GLY A 66 -18.28 -1.29 -5.94
N GLY A 67 -18.55 -0.07 -5.48
CA GLY A 67 -17.72 1.12 -5.68
C GLY A 67 -18.05 2.18 -4.62
N ARG A 68 -17.21 3.22 -4.47
CA ARG A 68 -17.48 4.31 -3.53
C ARG A 68 -18.68 5.14 -4.02
N ARG A 69 -19.72 5.29 -3.19
CA ARG A 69 -20.92 6.10 -3.43
C ARG A 69 -20.95 7.22 -2.38
N ALA A 70 -21.26 8.44 -2.81
CA ALA A 70 -21.34 9.63 -1.96
C ALA A 70 -22.64 9.65 -1.13
#